data_AF-A0A7R9NYR8-F1
#
_entry.id   AF-A0A7R9NYR8-F1
#
_cell.length_a   1.000
_cell.length_b   1.000
_cell.length_c   1.000
_cell.angle_alpha   90.00
_cell.angle_beta   90.00
_cell.angle_gamma   90.00
#
_symmetry.space_group_name_H-M   'P 1'
#
loop_
_entity.id
_entity.type
_entity.pdbx_description
1 polymer ?
#
loop_
_entity_poly.entity_id
_entity_poly.type
_entity_poly.pdbx_seq_one_letter_code
_entity_poly.pdbx_strand_id
1 'polypeptide(L)'
;MANSLWERPDSVPFPSVWRRYEGTKKMPTGNIPKFSIEDLTEDYVEEVIEHMSNIFLRDETVCSTSKLCEDPVSLAEIQELWRKYAKQRVALVAFVDEEEGGRRRIAGVNMTGVAYKSEGSTLELFKGEALRKAILLLEYCDNLVDVFKKYNVNEYMTALGLSVGREFRGQGLGLELLKTRSDICRAVGLKLTVTLFTGVASQVQAERAGFELLAEVNYEDYKVDGEVVYPNTKTKSFKLMAMRIVMAASLWERPDYVPFPSVWRRYEGTKMTDGKIPKFSIEDLTEDYVEEVIEHMSNIFLKDETICGASKLSDDPVSLAEIQELWRKYAKQRVALVAFVDEEGGGRRRIAGANMTGVEYKGHGATLEMYKGKPLRNVIQLLEHIEGQVNVFEKYNVNEYMTALGLSVSREFRGQKLGLELLKARSDLGRSVGLKLTVTVFTAMASQIQAERAGFELLVEIDYKDYKVNGEVVYPNTKTKSFKLMALRIQ
;
A
#
# COMPACT_ATOMS: atom_id res chain seq x y z
N MET A 1 4.06 6.92 38.76
CA MET A 1 3.01 6.11 38.10
C MET A 1 2.32 7.01 37.09
N ALA A 2 2.72 6.96 35.82
CA ALA A 2 1.99 7.62 34.75
C ALA A 2 1.01 6.59 34.17
N ASN A 3 -0.29 6.85 34.31
CA ASN A 3 -1.32 6.12 33.57
C ASN A 3 -0.98 6.15 32.08
N SER A 4 -1.14 5.03 31.36
CA SER A 4 -1.00 5.01 29.91
C SER A 4 -1.98 6.01 29.32
N LEU A 5 -1.47 7.12 28.76
CA LEU A 5 -2.30 8.19 28.18
C LEU A 5 -2.98 7.76 26.88
N TRP A 6 -2.51 6.66 26.27
CA TRP A 6 -3.06 6.11 25.05
C TRP A 6 -3.73 4.76 25.32
N GLU A 7 -4.97 4.61 24.86
CA GLU A 7 -5.72 3.37 24.90
C GLU A 7 -6.14 3.00 23.47
N ARG A 8 -6.06 1.71 23.13
CA ARG A 8 -6.55 1.21 21.84
C ARG A 8 -8.06 1.49 21.76
N PRO A 9 -8.57 2.11 20.68
CA PRO A 9 -10.00 2.37 20.57
C PRO A 9 -10.83 1.09 20.61
N ASP A 10 -11.88 1.07 21.45
CA ASP A 10 -12.80 -0.07 21.58
C ASP A 10 -13.51 -0.44 20.28
N SER A 11 -13.57 0.50 19.32
CA SER A 11 -14.14 0.28 17.99
C SER A 11 -13.29 -0.65 17.11
N VAL A 12 -12.03 -0.91 17.45
CA VAL A 12 -11.14 -1.78 16.68
C VAL A 12 -11.19 -3.20 17.26
N PRO A 13 -11.68 -4.20 16.51
CA PRO A 13 -11.80 -5.57 17.01
C PRO A 13 -10.46 -6.10 17.56
N PHE A 14 -10.49 -6.80 18.69
CA PHE A 14 -9.32 -7.41 19.31
C PHE A 14 -9.68 -8.80 19.87
N PRO A 15 -8.92 -9.86 19.55
CA PRO A 15 -7.81 -9.88 18.59
C PRO A 15 -8.29 -9.83 17.13
N SER A 16 -7.50 -9.23 16.26
CA SER A 16 -7.67 -9.19 14.80
C SER A 16 -6.56 -9.95 14.08
N VAL A 17 -6.92 -10.62 12.99
CA VAL A 17 -5.97 -11.12 11.98
C VAL A 17 -5.75 -10.01 10.96
N TRP A 18 -4.56 -9.44 10.93
CA TRP A 18 -4.23 -8.31 10.06
C TRP A 18 -3.79 -8.77 8.67
N ARG A 19 -3.00 -9.85 8.60
CA ARG A 19 -2.50 -10.40 7.34
C ARG A 19 -2.43 -11.91 7.37
N ARG A 20 -2.56 -12.53 6.20
CA ARG A 20 -2.13 -13.90 5.92
C ARG A 20 -1.06 -13.86 4.85
N TYR A 21 -0.01 -14.64 5.03
CA TYR A 21 1.20 -14.58 4.23
C TYR A 21 1.76 -15.99 3.99
N GLU A 22 2.11 -16.28 2.75
CA GLU A 22 2.79 -17.52 2.37
C GLU A 22 4.28 -17.23 2.21
N GLY A 23 5.14 -18.05 2.83
CA GLY A 23 6.58 -17.87 2.85
C GLY A 23 7.22 -17.86 1.45
N THR A 24 8.44 -17.37 1.36
CA THR A 24 9.14 -17.24 0.06
C THR A 24 9.91 -18.47 -0.37
N LYS A 25 10.14 -19.45 0.52
CA LYS A 25 10.96 -20.64 0.19
C LYS A 25 10.44 -21.89 0.89
N LYS A 26 10.71 -23.04 0.28
CA LYS A 26 10.43 -24.35 0.89
C LYS A 26 11.26 -24.54 2.16
N MET A 27 10.61 -25.01 3.22
CA MET A 27 11.26 -25.51 4.42
C MET A 27 11.91 -26.87 4.14
N PRO A 28 12.81 -27.39 5.01
CA PRO A 28 13.38 -28.74 4.87
C PRO A 28 12.32 -29.85 4.74
N THR A 29 11.10 -29.62 5.25
CA THR A 29 9.94 -30.51 5.12
C THR A 29 9.33 -30.55 3.71
N GLY A 30 9.78 -29.70 2.78
CA GLY A 30 9.30 -29.62 1.40
C GLY A 30 8.15 -28.63 1.17
N ASN A 31 7.51 -28.16 2.25
CA ASN A 31 6.36 -27.26 2.19
C ASN A 31 6.81 -25.79 2.25
N ILE A 32 6.03 -24.90 1.63
CA ILE A 32 6.16 -23.46 1.85
C ILE A 32 5.26 -23.10 3.05
N PRO A 33 5.81 -22.54 4.14
CA PRO A 33 5.05 -22.32 5.35
C PRO A 33 4.07 -21.17 5.16
N LYS A 34 2.87 -21.30 5.72
CA LYS A 34 1.87 -20.24 5.75
C LYS A 34 1.80 -19.62 7.14
N PHE A 35 1.58 -18.32 7.18
CA PHE A 35 1.57 -17.53 8.39
C PHE A 35 0.35 -16.61 8.44
N SER A 36 -0.07 -16.30 9.66
CA SER A 36 -0.99 -15.20 9.94
C SER A 36 -0.34 -14.24 10.92
N ILE A 37 -0.51 -12.95 10.67
CA ILE A 37 -0.02 -11.87 11.51
C ILE A 37 -1.22 -11.27 12.21
N GLU A 38 -1.19 -11.29 13.53
CA GLU A 38 -2.33 -11.06 14.40
C GLU A 38 -1.95 -10.13 15.55
N ASP A 39 -2.96 -9.62 16.25
CA ASP A 39 -2.78 -8.99 17.55
C ASP A 39 -2.19 -9.98 18.56
N LEU A 40 -1.23 -9.51 19.38
CA LEU A 40 -0.76 -10.28 20.54
C LEU A 40 -1.83 -10.34 21.63
N THR A 41 -2.37 -11.52 21.89
CA THR A 41 -3.30 -11.79 22.99
C THR A 41 -2.59 -12.07 24.30
N GLU A 42 -3.27 -11.78 25.41
CA GLU A 42 -2.73 -11.93 26.77
C GLU A 42 -2.19 -13.35 27.03
N ASP A 43 -2.87 -14.37 26.50
CA ASP A 43 -2.48 -15.75 26.70
C ASP A 43 -1.15 -16.11 26.03
N TYR A 44 -0.65 -15.36 25.05
CA TYR A 44 0.67 -15.61 24.40
C TYR A 44 1.78 -14.67 24.86
N VAL A 45 1.53 -13.75 25.80
CA VAL A 45 2.49 -12.72 26.20
C VAL A 45 3.79 -13.34 26.73
N GLU A 46 3.70 -14.34 27.59
CA GLU A 46 4.89 -14.96 28.18
C GLU A 46 5.69 -15.78 27.16
N GLU A 47 5.07 -16.53 26.24
CA GLU A 47 5.80 -17.20 25.15
C GLU A 47 6.45 -16.22 24.17
N VAL A 48 5.80 -15.09 23.92
CA VAL A 48 6.40 -14.01 23.13
C VAL A 48 7.62 -13.43 23.84
N ILE A 49 7.53 -13.19 25.14
CA ILE A 49 8.66 -12.70 25.94
C ILE A 49 9.80 -13.72 25.97
N GLU A 50 9.49 -15.01 26.06
CA GLU A 50 10.47 -16.08 25.97
C GLU A 50 11.14 -16.10 24.58
N HIS A 51 10.36 -16.00 23.50
CA HIS A 51 10.86 -15.91 22.13
C HIS A 51 11.82 -14.70 21.97
N MET A 52 11.42 -13.53 22.45
CA MET A 52 12.23 -12.32 22.40
C MET A 52 13.50 -12.47 23.24
N SER A 53 13.40 -13.04 24.44
CA SER A 53 14.56 -13.25 25.33
C SER A 53 15.58 -14.22 24.72
N ASN A 54 15.10 -15.31 24.11
CA ASN A 54 15.96 -16.39 23.61
C ASN A 54 16.50 -16.14 22.19
N ILE A 55 15.83 -15.30 21.39
CA ILE A 55 16.22 -15.06 19.99
C ILE A 55 16.65 -13.61 19.79
N PHE A 56 15.78 -12.64 20.09
CA PHE A 56 16.05 -11.22 19.81
C PHE A 56 17.27 -10.72 20.59
N LEU A 57 17.31 -10.90 21.91
CA LEU A 57 18.42 -10.37 22.73
C LEU A 57 19.79 -10.96 22.35
N ARG A 58 19.81 -12.17 21.79
CA ARG A 58 21.04 -12.87 21.39
C ARG A 58 21.54 -12.45 20.00
N ASP A 59 20.64 -12.03 19.13
CA ASP A 59 20.95 -11.80 17.71
C ASP A 59 20.89 -10.32 17.30
N GLU A 60 20.14 -9.50 18.03
CA GLU A 60 20.01 -8.07 17.74
C GLU A 60 21.32 -7.33 18.07
N THR A 61 21.68 -6.35 17.24
CA THR A 61 23.02 -5.71 17.25
C THR A 61 23.33 -5.05 18.59
N VAL A 62 22.42 -4.22 19.10
CA VAL A 62 22.61 -3.49 20.36
C VAL A 62 22.62 -4.45 21.55
N CYS A 63 21.62 -5.34 21.65
CA CYS A 63 21.44 -6.26 22.76
C CYS A 63 22.60 -7.26 22.88
N SER A 64 23.04 -7.83 21.76
CA SER A 64 24.15 -8.79 21.75
C SER A 64 25.49 -8.14 22.06
N THR A 65 25.73 -6.92 21.55
CA THR A 65 26.98 -6.17 21.82
C THR A 65 27.06 -5.72 23.28
N SER A 66 25.94 -5.30 23.87
CA SER A 66 25.86 -4.94 25.29
C SER A 66 25.70 -6.14 26.23
N LYS A 67 25.63 -7.37 25.69
CA LYS A 67 25.40 -8.60 26.43
C LYS A 67 24.16 -8.54 27.33
N LEU A 68 23.07 -7.97 26.83
CA LEU A 68 21.86 -7.71 27.62
C LEU A 68 21.31 -9.00 28.25
N CYS A 69 21.35 -10.13 27.54
CA CYS A 69 20.88 -11.41 28.07
C CYS A 69 21.76 -11.99 29.20
N GLU A 70 23.00 -11.50 29.37
CA GLU A 70 23.92 -11.91 30.43
C GLU A 70 23.83 -10.99 31.67
N ASP A 71 23.15 -9.84 31.56
CA ASP A 71 22.87 -8.93 32.67
C ASP A 71 21.47 -9.25 33.24
N PRO A 72 21.37 -9.93 34.40
CA PRO A 72 20.10 -10.39 34.94
C PRO A 72 19.14 -9.25 35.30
N VAL A 73 19.68 -8.09 35.67
CA VAL A 73 18.88 -6.91 36.02
C VAL A 73 18.28 -6.32 34.74
N SER A 74 19.11 -6.11 33.72
CA SER A 74 18.64 -5.64 32.41
C SER A 74 17.63 -6.61 31.78
N LEU A 75 17.86 -7.92 31.89
CA LEU A 75 16.96 -8.95 31.37
C LEU A 75 15.59 -8.89 32.05
N ALA A 76 15.56 -8.82 33.39
CA ALA A 76 14.29 -8.70 34.11
C ALA A 76 13.55 -7.40 33.77
N GLU A 77 14.28 -6.28 33.66
CA GLU A 77 13.70 -4.97 33.35
C GLU A 77 13.15 -4.89 31.91
N ILE A 78 13.84 -5.45 30.90
CA ILE A 78 13.33 -5.45 29.52
C ILE A 78 12.10 -6.36 29.37
N GLN A 79 12.06 -7.49 30.07
CA GLN A 79 10.89 -8.37 30.08
C GLN A 79 9.67 -7.66 30.67
N GLU A 80 9.85 -6.92 31.76
CA GLU A 80 8.77 -6.10 32.34
C GLU A 80 8.34 -4.96 31.40
N LEU A 81 9.28 -4.35 30.67
CA LEU A 81 8.96 -3.35 29.66
C LEU A 81 8.14 -3.94 28.50
N TRP A 82 8.46 -5.15 28.04
CA TRP A 82 7.66 -5.86 27.04
C TRP A 82 6.27 -6.22 27.54
N ARG A 83 6.09 -6.62 28.82
CA ARG A 83 4.75 -6.80 29.41
C ARG A 83 3.93 -5.52 29.37
N LYS A 84 4.56 -4.36 29.64
CA LYS A 84 3.90 -3.05 29.54
C LYS A 84 3.50 -2.71 28.10
N TYR A 85 4.35 -3.00 27.13
CA TYR A 85 4.04 -2.81 25.70
C TYR A 85 2.88 -3.71 25.25
N ALA A 86 2.86 -4.97 25.68
CA ALA A 86 1.78 -5.90 25.36
C ALA A 86 0.40 -5.39 25.86
N LYS A 87 0.35 -4.75 27.04
CA LYS A 87 -0.90 -4.16 27.58
C LYS A 87 -1.49 -3.06 26.70
N GLN A 88 -0.70 -2.40 25.86
CA GLN A 88 -1.21 -1.41 24.91
C GLN A 88 -1.98 -2.05 23.74
N ARG A 89 -1.96 -3.39 23.61
CA ARG A 89 -2.71 -4.14 22.59
C ARG A 89 -2.42 -3.67 21.16
N VAL A 90 -1.19 -3.27 20.89
CA VAL A 90 -0.73 -2.93 19.52
C VAL A 90 0.45 -3.77 19.06
N ALA A 91 0.91 -4.71 19.88
CA ALA A 91 1.96 -5.68 19.53
C ALA A 91 1.45 -6.70 18.50
N LEU A 92 2.32 -7.09 17.56
CA LEU A 92 2.00 -8.01 16.47
C LEU A 92 2.74 -9.33 16.66
N VAL A 93 2.04 -10.45 16.49
CA VAL A 93 2.59 -11.80 16.51
C VAL A 93 2.27 -12.51 15.20
N ALA A 94 3.25 -13.25 14.68
CA ALA A 94 3.08 -14.10 13.51
C ALA A 94 3.01 -15.56 13.95
N PHE A 95 1.94 -16.26 13.61
CA PHE A 95 1.75 -17.69 13.85
C PHE A 95 1.92 -18.50 12.58
N VAL A 96 2.29 -19.78 12.70
CA VAL A 96 2.22 -20.75 11.59
C VAL A 96 0.77 -21.23 11.44
N ASP A 97 0.24 -21.27 10.21
CA ASP A 97 -1.15 -21.62 9.93
C ASP A 97 -1.44 -23.14 9.93
N GLU A 98 -0.41 -24.00 10.04
CA GLU A 98 -0.51 -25.45 9.78
C GLU A 98 -1.03 -26.32 10.95
N GLU A 99 -1.49 -25.73 12.07
CA GLU A 99 -1.93 -26.50 13.25
C GLU A 99 -3.43 -26.31 13.51
N GLU A 100 -4.26 -27.24 13.02
CA GLU A 100 -5.65 -27.38 13.47
C GLU A 100 -5.68 -28.11 14.82
N GLY A 101 -6.14 -27.41 15.86
CA GLY A 101 -6.30 -27.97 17.21
C GLY A 101 -4.98 -28.02 18.00
N GLY A 102 -4.60 -26.91 18.63
CA GLY A 102 -3.41 -26.82 19.48
C GLY A 102 -3.03 -25.38 19.81
N ARG A 103 -2.02 -25.22 20.69
CA ARG A 103 -1.38 -23.92 20.94
C ARG A 103 -0.46 -23.61 19.76
N ARG A 104 -0.76 -22.55 19.04
CA ARG A 104 -0.13 -22.22 17.76
C ARG A 104 1.31 -21.79 17.96
N ARG A 105 2.19 -22.24 17.07
CA ARG A 105 3.60 -21.88 17.11
C ARG A 105 3.88 -20.45 16.65
N ILE A 106 4.62 -19.70 17.47
CA ILE A 106 5.12 -18.35 17.14
C ILE A 106 6.25 -18.45 16.10
N ALA A 107 6.04 -17.82 14.95
CA ALA A 107 7.04 -17.69 13.88
C ALA A 107 7.82 -16.37 13.95
N GLY A 108 7.22 -15.32 14.49
CA GLY A 108 7.85 -14.02 14.66
C GLY A 108 7.00 -13.06 15.49
N VAL A 109 7.61 -11.98 15.94
CA VAL A 109 7.00 -10.97 16.81
C VAL A 109 7.52 -9.60 16.40
N ASN A 110 6.65 -8.60 16.45
CA ASN A 110 7.08 -7.21 16.57
C ASN A 110 6.42 -6.60 17.80
N MET A 111 7.23 -6.30 18.82
CA MET A 111 6.76 -5.73 20.09
C MET A 111 6.56 -4.22 19.93
N THR A 112 5.47 -3.86 19.27
CA THR A 112 5.05 -2.47 19.01
C THR A 112 4.37 -1.85 20.23
N GLY A 113 4.46 -0.53 20.33
CA GLY A 113 3.85 0.30 21.36
C GLY A 113 3.57 1.70 20.81
N VAL A 114 3.08 2.60 21.64
CA VAL A 114 2.77 3.99 21.28
C VAL A 114 3.62 4.92 22.12
N ALA A 115 4.41 5.75 21.44
CA ALA A 115 5.15 6.86 22.05
C ALA A 115 4.30 8.13 21.98
N TYR A 116 4.35 8.97 23.01
CA TYR A 116 3.59 10.22 23.08
C TYR A 116 4.43 11.40 23.52
N LYS A 117 4.06 12.60 23.06
CA LYS A 117 4.86 13.82 23.21
C LYS A 117 5.13 14.23 24.66
N SER A 118 4.27 13.83 25.59
CA SER A 118 4.43 14.12 27.01
C SER A 118 5.28 13.08 27.75
N GLU A 119 5.83 12.06 27.08
CA GLU A 119 6.80 11.16 27.69
C GLU A 119 8.10 11.92 27.98
N GLY A 120 8.55 11.82 29.23
CA GLY A 120 9.89 12.24 29.62
C GLY A 120 10.89 11.11 29.46
N SER A 121 12.16 11.41 29.78
CA SER A 121 13.21 10.38 29.89
C SER A 121 12.77 9.26 30.84
N THR A 122 13.05 8.02 30.43
CA THR A 122 12.78 6.83 31.25
C THR A 122 14.06 6.22 31.81
N LEU A 123 15.23 6.80 31.52
CA LEU A 123 16.52 6.26 31.88
C LEU A 123 16.66 5.99 33.39
N GLU A 124 16.14 6.88 34.24
CA GLU A 124 16.22 6.75 35.70
C GLU A 124 15.40 5.57 36.26
N LEU A 125 14.49 5.00 35.46
CA LEU A 125 13.67 3.86 35.85
C LEU A 125 14.45 2.53 35.80
N PHE A 126 15.59 2.49 35.12
CA PHE A 126 16.34 1.26 34.84
C PHE A 126 17.67 1.24 35.58
N LYS A 127 18.01 0.09 36.16
CA LYS A 127 19.24 -0.16 36.91
C LYS A 127 20.22 -1.04 36.14
N GLY A 128 19.73 -1.90 35.25
CA GLY A 128 20.55 -2.79 34.44
C GLY A 128 21.43 -2.00 33.47
N GLU A 129 22.73 -2.25 33.46
CA GLU A 129 23.69 -1.47 32.69
C GLU A 129 23.45 -1.61 31.17
N ALA A 130 23.21 -2.84 30.71
CA ALA A 130 23.00 -3.13 29.30
C ALA A 130 21.70 -2.49 28.76
N LEU A 131 20.61 -2.54 29.52
CA LEU A 131 19.34 -1.91 29.15
C LEU A 131 19.46 -0.38 29.18
N ARG A 132 20.11 0.20 30.19
CA ARG A 132 20.36 1.65 30.26
C ARG A 132 21.10 2.16 29.02
N LYS A 133 22.09 1.43 28.52
CA LYS A 133 22.78 1.77 27.26
C LYS A 133 21.81 1.83 26.07
N ALA A 134 20.90 0.85 25.96
CA ALA A 134 19.90 0.83 24.90
C ALA A 134 18.88 1.98 25.01
N ILE A 135 18.44 2.32 26.23
CA ILE A 135 17.55 3.47 26.46
C ILE A 135 18.25 4.80 26.14
N LEU A 136 19.51 4.96 26.54
CA LEU A 136 20.33 6.12 26.17
C LEU A 136 20.45 6.29 24.65
N LEU A 137 20.61 5.20 23.92
CA LEU A 137 20.67 5.24 22.45
C LEU A 137 19.35 5.73 21.83
N LEU A 138 18.20 5.30 22.38
CA LEU A 138 16.89 5.79 21.94
C LEU A 138 16.75 7.30 22.23
N GLU A 139 17.08 7.73 23.44
CA GLU A 139 17.05 9.15 23.83
C GLU A 139 18.00 10.01 22.98
N TYR A 140 19.18 9.49 22.64
CA TYR A 140 20.10 10.16 21.72
C TYR A 140 19.46 10.38 20.35
N CYS A 141 18.75 9.39 19.80
CA CYS A 141 18.05 9.52 18.52
C CYS A 141 16.88 10.52 18.58
N ASP A 142 16.12 10.51 19.68
CA ASP A 142 15.01 11.45 19.89
C ASP A 142 15.51 12.91 19.95
N ASN A 143 16.74 13.13 20.45
CA ASN A 143 17.38 14.44 20.46
C ASN A 143 17.92 14.87 19.08
N LEU A 144 18.22 13.94 18.17
CA LEU A 144 18.65 14.26 16.80
C LEU A 144 17.49 14.77 15.94
N VAL A 145 16.30 14.21 16.14
CA VAL A 145 15.11 14.55 15.35
C VAL A 145 13.90 14.66 16.26
N ASP A 146 13.38 15.88 16.42
CA ASP A 146 12.08 16.12 17.04
C ASP A 146 10.96 15.62 16.11
N VAL A 147 10.65 14.32 16.21
CA VAL A 147 9.66 13.62 15.39
C VAL A 147 8.28 14.24 15.54
N PHE A 148 7.87 14.56 16.78
CA PHE A 148 6.56 15.15 17.08
C PHE A 148 6.37 16.48 16.34
N LYS A 149 7.38 17.36 16.39
CA LYS A 149 7.35 18.63 15.66
C LYS A 149 7.48 18.43 14.15
N LYS A 150 8.39 17.58 13.68
CA LYS A 150 8.63 17.32 12.25
C LYS A 150 7.38 16.80 11.54
N TYR A 151 6.64 15.91 12.19
CA TYR A 151 5.45 15.29 11.60
C TYR A 151 4.13 15.92 12.02
N ASN A 152 4.16 16.86 12.97
CA ASN A 152 2.99 17.48 13.60
C ASN A 152 2.01 16.44 14.17
N VAL A 153 2.53 15.57 15.03
CA VAL A 153 1.78 14.51 15.72
C VAL A 153 2.01 14.61 17.22
N ASN A 154 1.06 14.10 18.02
CA ASN A 154 1.21 13.98 19.47
C ASN A 154 1.57 12.55 19.90
N GLU A 155 1.30 11.57 19.04
CA GLU A 155 1.61 10.16 19.26
C GLU A 155 2.02 9.48 17.95
N TYR A 156 2.81 8.41 18.07
CA TYR A 156 3.17 7.54 16.95
C TYR A 156 3.43 6.10 17.42
N MET A 157 3.25 5.13 16.52
CA MET A 157 3.62 3.74 16.80
C MET A 157 5.14 3.58 16.78
N THR A 158 5.70 3.06 17.87
CA THR A 158 7.11 2.66 18.01
C THR A 158 7.24 1.15 18.21
N ALA A 159 8.45 0.64 18.37
CA ALA A 159 8.68 -0.76 18.74
C ALA A 159 9.94 -0.98 19.58
N LEU A 160 9.85 -1.94 20.50
CA LEU A 160 10.96 -2.50 21.28
C LEU A 160 11.32 -3.91 20.81
N GLY A 161 11.65 -3.98 19.53
CA GLY A 161 12.21 -5.17 18.91
C GLY A 161 11.26 -5.88 17.94
N LEU A 162 11.90 -6.54 16.98
CA LEU A 162 11.29 -7.40 15.99
C LEU A 162 12.14 -8.66 15.89
N SER A 163 11.52 -9.81 16.11
CA SER A 163 12.17 -11.12 16.07
C SER A 163 11.48 -12.04 15.08
N VAL A 164 12.28 -12.84 14.38
CA VAL A 164 11.78 -13.94 13.57
C VAL A 164 12.51 -15.20 14.03
N GLY A 165 11.75 -16.27 14.27
CA GLY A 165 12.25 -17.60 14.62
C GLY A 165 13.34 -18.02 13.63
N ARG A 166 14.44 -18.59 14.12
CA ARG A 166 15.65 -18.83 13.31
C ARG A 166 15.35 -19.69 12.08
N GLU A 167 14.48 -20.67 12.23
CA GLU A 167 13.99 -21.58 11.22
C GLU A 167 13.11 -20.91 10.15
N PHE A 168 12.43 -19.80 10.48
CA PHE A 168 11.58 -19.04 9.56
C PHE A 168 12.30 -17.85 8.92
N ARG A 169 13.61 -17.69 9.18
CA ARG A 169 14.39 -16.61 8.56
C ARG A 169 14.54 -16.81 7.06
N GLY A 170 14.51 -15.69 6.35
CA GLY A 170 14.53 -15.68 4.89
C GLY A 170 13.21 -16.15 4.26
N GLN A 171 12.12 -16.22 5.03
CA GLN A 171 10.76 -16.38 4.51
C GLN A 171 10.08 -15.05 4.18
N GLY A 172 10.73 -13.90 4.39
CA GLY A 172 10.13 -12.57 4.21
C GLY A 172 9.31 -12.04 5.41
N LEU A 173 9.17 -12.83 6.48
CA LEU A 173 8.25 -12.53 7.58
C LEU A 173 8.51 -11.21 8.32
N GLY A 174 9.78 -10.81 8.48
CA GLY A 174 10.11 -9.53 9.13
C GLY A 174 9.64 -8.31 8.33
N LEU A 175 9.68 -8.38 6.99
CA LEU A 175 9.12 -7.34 6.11
C LEU A 175 7.60 -7.29 6.27
N GLU A 176 6.93 -8.44 6.32
CA GLU A 176 5.47 -8.47 6.45
C GLU A 176 4.99 -7.98 7.82
N LEU A 177 5.71 -8.26 8.90
CA LEU A 177 5.46 -7.66 10.22
C LEU A 177 5.54 -6.12 10.16
N LEU A 178 6.54 -5.56 9.47
CA LEU A 178 6.67 -4.11 9.30
C LEU A 178 5.55 -3.51 8.43
N LYS A 179 5.19 -4.15 7.31
CA LYS A 179 4.07 -3.69 6.46
C LYS A 179 2.75 -3.71 7.22
N THR A 180 2.55 -4.70 8.10
CA THR A 180 1.35 -4.85 8.92
C THR A 180 1.15 -3.68 9.88
N ARG A 181 2.23 -2.99 10.30
CA ARG A 181 2.10 -1.77 11.11
C ARG A 181 1.19 -0.73 10.48
N SER A 182 1.23 -0.59 9.15
CA SER A 182 0.37 0.37 8.46
C SER A 182 -1.11 0.02 8.61
N ASP A 183 -1.46 -1.26 8.65
CA ASP A 183 -2.85 -1.73 8.76
C ASP A 183 -3.40 -1.48 10.16
N ILE A 184 -2.67 -1.90 11.19
CA ILE A 184 -3.06 -1.64 12.58
C ILE A 184 -3.06 -0.14 12.89
N CYS A 185 -2.05 0.63 12.44
CA CYS A 185 -2.03 2.08 12.67
C CYS A 185 -3.26 2.77 12.08
N ARG A 186 -3.68 2.40 10.86
CA ARG A 186 -4.91 2.93 10.26
C ARG A 186 -6.14 2.60 11.10
N ALA A 187 -6.21 1.37 11.60
CA ALA A 187 -7.34 0.92 12.41
C ALA A 187 -7.40 1.67 13.75
N VAL A 188 -6.28 1.83 14.44
CA VAL A 188 -6.22 2.46 15.78
C VAL A 188 -6.04 3.98 15.76
N GLY A 189 -6.03 4.62 14.58
CA GLY A 189 -5.96 6.08 14.48
C GLY A 189 -4.55 6.69 14.46
N LEU A 190 -3.49 5.89 14.46
CA LEU A 190 -2.11 6.38 14.49
C LEU A 190 -1.65 6.82 13.09
N LYS A 191 -1.20 8.07 12.98
CA LYS A 191 -0.83 8.71 11.70
C LYS A 191 0.64 8.52 11.30
N LEU A 192 1.42 7.89 12.17
CA LEU A 192 2.86 7.75 12.01
C LEU A 192 3.35 6.49 12.72
N THR A 193 4.31 5.80 12.14
CA THR A 193 5.17 4.85 12.86
C THR A 193 6.63 5.26 12.71
N VAL A 194 7.38 5.22 13.81
CA VAL A 194 8.81 5.57 13.84
C VAL A 194 9.54 4.51 14.64
N THR A 195 10.72 4.09 14.21
CA THR A 195 11.52 3.10 14.93
C THR A 195 13.00 3.30 14.64
N LEU A 196 13.82 3.01 15.65
CA LEU A 196 15.26 2.88 15.51
C LEU A 196 15.59 1.47 14.98
N PHE A 197 16.16 1.40 13.79
CA PHE A 197 16.62 0.16 13.16
C PHE A 197 18.14 0.03 13.29
N THR A 198 18.56 -0.93 14.09
CA THR A 198 19.94 -1.06 14.61
C THR A 198 20.83 -2.01 13.81
N GLY A 199 20.25 -2.82 12.91
CA GLY A 199 20.97 -3.82 12.12
C GLY A 199 20.67 -3.71 10.63
N VAL A 200 21.63 -4.07 9.78
CA VAL A 200 21.49 -3.97 8.30
C VAL A 200 20.21 -4.67 7.80
N ALA A 201 19.94 -5.88 8.29
CA ALA A 201 18.78 -6.65 7.86
C ALA A 201 17.44 -5.97 8.21
N SER A 202 17.35 -5.31 9.37
CA SER A 202 16.13 -4.61 9.79
C SER A 202 15.97 -3.27 9.08
N GLN A 203 17.07 -2.55 8.83
CA GLN A 203 17.10 -1.32 8.02
C GLN A 203 16.61 -1.57 6.59
N VAL A 204 17.16 -2.58 5.91
CA VAL A 204 16.73 -2.93 4.54
C VAL A 204 15.26 -3.34 4.48
N GLN A 205 14.78 -4.06 5.50
CA GLN A 205 13.36 -4.43 5.57
C GLN A 205 12.46 -3.21 5.82
N ALA A 206 12.88 -2.25 6.64
CA ALA A 206 12.15 -1.01 6.88
C ALA A 206 12.07 -0.16 5.60
N GLU A 207 13.18 0.03 4.88
CA GLU A 207 13.20 0.72 3.59
C GLU A 207 12.23 0.06 2.59
N ARG A 208 12.26 -1.28 2.48
CA ARG A 208 11.33 -2.06 1.64
C ARG A 208 9.87 -2.01 2.12
N ALA A 209 9.63 -1.71 3.39
CA ALA A 209 8.28 -1.52 3.94
C ALA A 209 7.76 -0.09 3.71
N GLY A 210 8.57 0.82 3.17
CA GLY A 210 8.20 2.21 2.89
C GLY A 210 8.61 3.20 3.97
N PHE A 211 9.51 2.83 4.89
CA PHE A 211 10.06 3.77 5.86
C PHE A 211 11.09 4.69 5.19
N GLU A 212 10.98 6.00 5.46
CA GLU A 212 11.97 7.00 5.09
C GLU A 212 13.01 7.19 6.19
N LEU A 213 14.25 7.49 5.79
CA LEU A 213 15.35 7.77 6.71
C LEU A 213 15.21 9.15 7.34
N LEU A 214 15.29 9.24 8.67
CA LEU A 214 15.30 10.51 9.41
C LEU A 214 16.70 10.90 9.85
N ALA A 215 17.43 9.95 10.41
CA ALA A 215 18.80 10.13 10.88
C ALA A 215 19.56 8.81 10.77
N GLU A 216 20.86 8.90 10.51
CA GLU A 216 21.79 7.78 10.48
C GLU A 216 23.06 8.18 11.24
N VAL A 217 23.52 7.31 12.14
CA VAL A 217 24.72 7.56 12.95
C VAL A 217 25.56 6.31 12.97
N ASN A 218 26.87 6.44 12.73
CA ASN A 218 27.79 5.31 12.84
C ASN A 218 27.98 4.94 14.32
N TYR A 219 28.06 3.65 14.63
CA TYR A 219 28.30 3.20 16.00
C TYR A 219 29.61 3.74 16.58
N GLU A 220 30.65 3.92 15.75
CA GLU A 220 31.94 4.49 16.14
C GLU A 220 31.87 5.97 16.58
N ASP A 221 30.87 6.69 16.09
CA ASP A 221 30.63 8.10 16.40
C ASP A 221 29.74 8.27 17.64
N TYR A 222 29.01 7.23 18.04
CA TYR A 222 28.15 7.26 19.23
C TYR A 222 28.95 6.94 20.50
N LYS A 223 29.23 7.98 21.27
CA LYS A 223 30.05 7.91 22.49
C LYS A 223 29.32 8.45 23.70
N VAL A 224 29.51 7.79 24.84
CA VAL A 224 29.08 8.25 26.17
C VAL A 224 30.33 8.36 27.03
N ASP A 225 30.53 9.51 27.67
CA ASP A 225 31.74 9.82 28.45
C ASP A 225 33.06 9.62 27.69
N GLY A 226 33.04 9.87 26.37
CA GLY A 226 34.20 9.74 25.49
C GLY A 226 34.45 8.33 24.94
N GLU A 227 33.71 7.33 25.41
CA GLU A 227 33.88 5.91 25.05
C GLU A 227 32.80 5.45 24.07
N VAL A 228 33.19 4.60 23.10
CA VAL A 228 32.26 4.01 22.14
C VAL A 228 31.35 3.01 22.87
N VAL A 229 30.04 3.24 22.83
CA VAL A 229 29.07 2.45 23.63
C VAL A 229 28.92 1.01 23.10
N TYR A 230 28.99 0.85 21.79
CA TYR A 230 28.83 -0.44 21.10
C TYR A 230 30.06 -0.75 20.24
N PRO A 231 31.18 -1.19 20.84
CA PRO A 231 32.38 -1.52 20.09
C PRO A 231 32.18 -2.81 19.29
N ASN A 232 32.85 -2.93 18.14
CA ASN A 232 32.89 -4.13 17.30
C ASN A 232 31.52 -4.63 16.79
N THR A 233 30.58 -3.71 16.56
CA THR A 233 29.28 -4.05 15.95
C THR A 233 29.46 -4.56 14.53
N LYS A 234 28.69 -5.59 14.15
CA LYS A 234 28.65 -6.09 12.76
C LYS A 234 27.97 -5.12 11.79
N THR A 235 27.23 -4.16 12.33
CA THR A 235 26.51 -3.12 11.60
C THR A 235 27.30 -1.82 11.74
N LYS A 236 27.44 -1.06 10.64
CA LYS A 236 28.16 0.22 10.62
C LYS A 236 27.41 1.33 11.36
N SER A 237 26.10 1.44 11.14
CA SER A 237 25.27 2.53 11.62
C SER A 237 23.91 2.05 12.12
N PHE A 238 23.29 2.83 12.99
CA PHE A 238 21.86 2.70 13.31
C PHE A 238 21.08 3.82 12.62
N LYS A 239 19.82 3.52 12.26
CA LYS A 239 18.97 4.42 11.48
C LYS A 239 17.65 4.67 12.19
N LEU A 240 17.35 5.94 12.49
CA LEU A 240 16.00 6.36 12.88
C LEU A 240 15.19 6.53 11.60
N MET A 241 14.08 5.81 11.48
CA MET A 241 13.25 5.82 10.28
C MET A 241 11.77 5.95 10.61
N ALA A 242 11.00 6.57 9.72
CA ALA A 242 9.57 6.80 9.91
C ALA A 242 8.75 6.44 8.67
N MET A 243 7.47 6.16 8.87
CA MET A 243 6.50 5.96 7.79
C MET A 243 5.20 6.67 8.17
N ARG A 244 4.78 7.65 7.35
CA ARG A 244 3.45 8.28 7.49
C ARG A 244 2.36 7.27 7.16
N ILE A 245 1.32 7.26 7.98
CA ILE A 245 0.15 6.41 7.79
C ILE A 245 -0.95 7.26 7.16
N VAL A 246 -1.33 6.90 5.93
CA VAL A 246 -2.46 7.51 5.26
C VAL A 246 -3.75 6.96 5.88
N MET A 247 -4.51 7.83 6.53
CA MET A 247 -5.77 7.49 7.19
C MET A 247 -6.92 7.44 6.16
N ALA A 248 -7.98 6.68 6.45
CA ALA A 248 -9.15 6.62 5.57
C ALA A 248 -9.79 8.01 5.35
N ALA A 249 -9.86 8.86 6.39
CA ALA A 249 -10.30 10.25 6.29
C ALA A 249 -9.34 11.18 5.51
N SER A 250 -8.19 10.66 5.07
CA SER A 250 -7.26 11.32 4.14
C SER A 250 -7.25 10.68 2.75
N LEU A 251 -8.08 9.66 2.50
CA LEU A 251 -8.44 9.25 1.15
C LEU A 251 -9.42 10.29 0.62
N TRP A 252 -9.29 10.67 -0.64
CA TRP A 252 -10.23 11.60 -1.24
C TRP A 252 -11.62 10.95 -1.28
N GLU A 253 -12.60 11.75 -0.89
CA GLU A 253 -14.00 11.42 -1.01
C GLU A 253 -14.62 12.39 -2.01
N ARG A 254 -15.57 11.90 -2.81
CA ARG A 254 -16.33 12.76 -3.70
C ARG A 254 -17.04 13.82 -2.84
N PRO A 255 -16.85 15.12 -3.10
CA PRO A 255 -17.48 16.16 -2.31
C PRO A 255 -19.01 16.10 -2.39
N ASP A 256 -19.68 16.18 -1.24
CA ASP A 256 -21.16 16.08 -1.14
C ASP A 256 -21.92 17.16 -1.91
N TYR A 257 -21.26 18.29 -2.21
CA TYR A 257 -21.85 19.36 -3.00
C TYR A 257 -21.98 19.03 -4.50
N VAL A 258 -21.32 17.97 -4.99
CA VAL A 258 -21.44 17.53 -6.38
C VAL A 258 -22.55 16.48 -6.48
N PRO A 259 -23.68 16.78 -7.15
CA PRO A 259 -24.82 15.87 -7.21
C PRO A 259 -24.41 14.49 -7.76
N PHE A 260 -24.94 13.42 -7.18
CA PHE A 260 -24.72 12.05 -7.64
C PHE A 260 -26.06 11.27 -7.66
N PRO A 261 -26.43 10.64 -8.78
CA PRO A 261 -25.74 10.67 -10.08
C PRO A 261 -25.95 12.00 -10.83
N SER A 262 -24.98 12.37 -11.65
CA SER A 262 -25.01 13.51 -12.58
C SER A 262 -24.88 13.04 -14.03
N VAL A 263 -25.52 13.76 -14.95
CA VAL A 263 -25.28 13.65 -16.39
C VAL A 263 -24.21 14.67 -16.77
N TRP A 264 -23.03 14.18 -17.16
CA TRP A 264 -21.88 15.00 -17.50
C TRP A 264 -21.95 15.51 -18.93
N ARG A 265 -22.40 14.66 -19.87
CA ARG A 265 -22.53 15.03 -21.29
C ARG A 265 -23.71 14.33 -21.94
N ARG A 266 -24.29 14.99 -22.95
CA ARG A 266 -25.15 14.36 -23.95
C ARG A 266 -24.51 14.50 -25.32
N TYR A 267 -24.54 13.45 -26.11
CA TYR A 267 -23.82 13.37 -27.37
C TYR A 267 -24.63 12.63 -28.42
N GLU A 268 -24.69 13.20 -29.62
CA GLU A 268 -25.30 12.56 -30.79
C GLU A 268 -24.21 11.90 -31.64
N GLY A 269 -24.41 10.63 -32.00
CA GLY A 269 -23.46 9.85 -32.78
C GLY A 269 -23.18 10.43 -34.16
N THR A 270 -22.11 9.98 -34.80
CA THR A 270 -21.68 10.46 -36.12
C THR A 270 -22.10 9.56 -37.28
N LYS A 271 -22.61 8.36 -36.99
CA LYS A 271 -23.07 7.40 -38.01
C LYS A 271 -24.33 6.70 -37.55
N MET A 272 -25.07 6.16 -38.52
CA MET A 272 -26.26 5.35 -38.24
C MET A 272 -25.88 4.02 -37.56
N THR A 273 -26.67 3.63 -36.59
CA THR A 273 -26.71 2.31 -35.94
C THR A 273 -28.19 1.91 -35.85
N ASP A 274 -28.56 0.73 -36.35
CA ASP A 274 -29.94 0.24 -36.38
C ASP A 274 -30.95 1.23 -37.00
N GLY A 275 -30.56 1.84 -38.12
CA GLY A 275 -31.44 2.73 -38.89
C GLY A 275 -31.62 4.15 -38.34
N LYS A 276 -31.00 4.50 -37.20
CA LYS A 276 -31.03 5.85 -36.62
C LYS A 276 -29.64 6.32 -36.18
N ILE A 277 -29.46 7.62 -36.01
CA ILE A 277 -28.26 8.15 -35.34
C ILE A 277 -28.48 7.97 -33.83
N PRO A 278 -27.64 7.17 -33.13
CA PRO A 278 -27.82 6.95 -31.70
C PRO A 278 -27.49 8.23 -30.94
N LYS A 279 -28.26 8.50 -29.89
CA LYS A 279 -27.99 9.53 -28.89
C LYS A 279 -27.49 8.86 -27.63
N PHE A 280 -26.57 9.52 -26.93
CA PHE A 280 -25.92 8.99 -25.74
C PHE A 280 -25.96 10.01 -24.61
N SER A 281 -26.10 9.52 -23.39
CA SER A 281 -25.77 10.27 -22.18
C SER A 281 -24.57 9.66 -21.49
N ILE A 282 -23.66 10.49 -21.01
CA ILE A 282 -22.50 10.08 -20.22
C ILE A 282 -22.73 10.55 -18.79
N GLU A 283 -22.76 9.62 -17.87
CA GLU A 283 -23.26 9.79 -16.52
C GLU A 283 -22.31 9.17 -15.50
N ASP A 284 -22.50 9.54 -14.24
CA ASP A 284 -21.92 8.79 -13.12
C ASP A 284 -22.34 7.31 -13.16
N LEU A 285 -21.40 6.41 -12.89
CA LEU A 285 -21.71 4.99 -12.68
C LEU A 285 -22.38 4.81 -11.30
N THR A 286 -23.66 4.45 -11.32
CA THR A 286 -24.44 4.14 -10.12
C THR A 286 -24.33 2.67 -9.72
N GLU A 287 -24.56 2.39 -8.43
CA GLU A 287 -24.43 1.06 -7.81
C GLU A 287 -25.24 -0.01 -8.57
N ASP A 288 -26.42 0.33 -9.07
CA ASP A 288 -27.32 -0.58 -9.78
C ASP A 288 -26.82 -1.00 -11.17
N TYR A 289 -25.81 -0.31 -11.74
CA TYR A 289 -25.17 -0.67 -13.00
C TYR A 289 -23.72 -1.16 -12.85
N VAL A 290 -23.16 -1.20 -11.63
CA VAL A 290 -21.75 -1.57 -11.40
C VAL A 290 -21.43 -2.94 -11.98
N GLU A 291 -22.22 -3.96 -11.66
CA GLU A 291 -21.96 -5.33 -12.13
C GLU A 291 -22.12 -5.48 -13.65
N GLU A 292 -23.05 -4.74 -14.27
CA GLU A 292 -23.23 -4.77 -15.73
C GLU A 292 -22.11 -4.05 -16.47
N VAL A 293 -21.59 -2.96 -15.90
CA VAL A 293 -20.40 -2.31 -16.43
C VAL A 293 -19.18 -3.21 -16.25
N ILE A 294 -19.03 -3.89 -15.11
CA ILE A 294 -17.95 -4.87 -14.90
C ILE A 294 -18.07 -6.03 -15.89
N GLU A 295 -19.28 -6.51 -16.18
CA GLU A 295 -19.51 -7.53 -17.19
C GLU A 295 -19.13 -7.02 -18.59
N HIS A 296 -19.56 -5.80 -18.95
CA HIS A 296 -19.16 -5.14 -20.20
C HIS A 296 -17.63 -5.04 -20.32
N MET A 297 -16.95 -4.59 -19.27
CA MET A 297 -15.49 -4.49 -19.24
C MET A 297 -14.84 -5.89 -19.34
N SER A 298 -15.37 -6.89 -18.65
CA SER A 298 -14.85 -8.25 -18.68
C SER A 298 -14.98 -8.90 -20.07
N ASN A 299 -16.14 -8.71 -20.71
CA ASN A 299 -16.48 -9.39 -21.96
C ASN A 299 -15.99 -8.65 -23.22
N ILE A 300 -15.77 -7.33 -23.14
CA ILE A 300 -15.36 -6.51 -24.29
C ILE A 300 -13.95 -5.95 -24.08
N PHE A 301 -13.73 -5.21 -22.99
CA PHE A 301 -12.45 -4.52 -22.76
C PHE A 301 -11.30 -5.50 -22.61
N LEU A 302 -11.38 -6.49 -21.72
CA LEU A 302 -10.27 -7.42 -21.48
C LEU A 302 -9.82 -8.20 -22.71
N LYS A 303 -10.76 -8.46 -23.64
CA LYS A 303 -10.50 -9.21 -24.87
C LYS A 303 -9.92 -8.32 -25.97
N ASP A 304 -10.34 -7.05 -26.04
CA ASP A 304 -10.00 -6.16 -27.14
C ASP A 304 -8.86 -5.17 -26.80
N GLU A 305 -8.55 -4.96 -25.51
CA GLU A 305 -7.47 -4.11 -25.04
C GLU A 305 -6.09 -4.75 -25.32
N THR A 306 -5.10 -3.91 -25.65
CA THR A 306 -3.79 -4.34 -26.17
C THR A 306 -3.01 -5.26 -25.23
N ILE A 307 -2.87 -4.91 -23.95
CA ILE A 307 -2.04 -5.66 -22.99
C ILE A 307 -2.84 -6.76 -22.26
N CYS A 308 -4.11 -6.52 -21.95
CA CYS A 308 -5.03 -7.50 -21.39
C CYS A 308 -5.28 -8.64 -22.39
N GLY A 309 -5.57 -8.32 -23.65
CA GLY A 309 -5.77 -9.31 -24.71
C GLY A 309 -4.50 -10.10 -25.02
N ALA A 310 -3.34 -9.42 -25.07
CA ALA A 310 -2.05 -10.08 -25.27
C ALA A 310 -1.69 -11.05 -24.11
N SER A 311 -2.07 -10.69 -22.88
CA SER A 311 -1.85 -11.53 -21.69
C SER A 311 -2.94 -12.58 -21.47
N LYS A 312 -4.00 -12.58 -22.30
CA LYS A 312 -5.21 -13.39 -22.11
C LYS A 312 -5.78 -13.25 -20.69
N LEU A 313 -5.85 -12.01 -20.19
CA LEU A 313 -6.24 -11.74 -18.80
C LEU A 313 -7.61 -12.33 -18.47
N SER A 314 -8.57 -12.25 -19.41
CA SER A 314 -9.91 -12.83 -19.25
C SER A 314 -9.95 -14.34 -19.08
N ASP A 315 -8.90 -15.05 -19.52
CA ASP A 315 -8.85 -16.52 -19.51
C ASP A 315 -8.24 -17.04 -18.20
N ASP A 316 -7.63 -16.16 -17.38
CA ASP A 316 -7.07 -16.49 -16.07
C ASP A 316 -8.07 -16.13 -14.95
N PRO A 317 -8.69 -17.11 -14.28
CA PRO A 317 -9.76 -16.85 -13.31
C PRO A 317 -9.32 -15.99 -12.12
N VAL A 318 -8.05 -16.13 -11.71
CA VAL A 318 -7.49 -15.35 -10.60
C VAL A 318 -7.35 -13.89 -10.99
N SER A 319 -6.70 -13.59 -12.13
CA SER A 319 -6.56 -12.23 -12.65
C SER A 319 -7.91 -11.59 -12.94
N LEU A 320 -8.86 -12.35 -13.49
CA LEU A 320 -10.21 -11.88 -13.76
C LEU A 320 -10.93 -11.47 -12.47
N ALA A 321 -10.92 -12.33 -11.44
CA ALA A 321 -11.54 -12.00 -10.17
C ALA A 321 -10.88 -10.78 -9.50
N GLU A 322 -9.54 -10.70 -9.54
CA GLU A 322 -8.78 -9.60 -8.95
C GLU A 322 -9.03 -8.25 -9.66
N ILE A 323 -9.10 -8.22 -11.00
CA ILE A 323 -9.38 -6.98 -11.72
C ILE A 323 -10.83 -6.53 -11.55
N GLN A 324 -11.79 -7.48 -11.46
CA GLN A 324 -13.18 -7.15 -11.15
C GLN A 324 -13.31 -6.52 -9.76
N GLU A 325 -12.61 -7.06 -8.76
CA GLU A 325 -12.58 -6.46 -7.42
C GLU A 325 -11.93 -5.06 -7.42
N LEU A 326 -10.88 -4.85 -8.22
CA LEU A 326 -10.28 -3.54 -8.39
C LEU A 326 -11.26 -2.54 -9.02
N TRP A 327 -12.04 -2.96 -10.02
CA TRP A 327 -13.10 -2.14 -10.60
C TRP A 327 -14.23 -1.82 -9.63
N ARG A 328 -14.63 -2.76 -8.76
CA ARG A 328 -15.60 -2.47 -7.68
C ARG A 328 -15.07 -1.41 -6.71
N LYS A 329 -13.78 -1.46 -6.37
CA LYS A 329 -13.14 -0.42 -5.54
C LYS A 329 -13.14 0.95 -6.23
N TYR A 330 -12.89 1.00 -7.53
CA TYR A 330 -12.96 2.25 -8.31
C TYR A 330 -14.38 2.79 -8.36
N ALA A 331 -15.39 1.93 -8.57
CA ALA A 331 -16.79 2.33 -8.58
C ALA A 331 -17.24 2.94 -7.24
N LYS A 332 -16.77 2.40 -6.11
CA LYS A 332 -17.06 2.95 -4.76
C LYS A 332 -16.58 4.38 -4.55
N GLN A 333 -15.56 4.83 -5.29
CA GLN A 333 -15.10 6.22 -5.23
C GLN A 333 -16.04 7.20 -5.95
N ARG A 334 -17.10 6.70 -6.61
CA ARG A 334 -18.12 7.49 -7.31
C ARG A 334 -17.53 8.48 -8.31
N VAL A 335 -16.45 8.08 -9.00
CA VAL A 335 -15.86 8.86 -10.10
C VAL A 335 -15.78 8.08 -11.40
N ALA A 336 -16.32 6.86 -11.47
CA ALA A 336 -16.46 6.08 -12.70
C ALA A 336 -17.58 6.63 -13.58
N LEU A 337 -17.41 6.50 -14.91
CA LEU A 337 -18.36 7.00 -15.91
C LEU A 337 -18.95 5.87 -16.74
N VAL A 338 -20.23 5.97 -17.06
CA VAL A 338 -20.94 5.08 -17.98
C VAL A 338 -21.61 5.91 -19.08
N ALA A 339 -21.59 5.39 -20.31
CA ALA A 339 -22.33 5.94 -21.42
C ALA A 339 -23.54 5.04 -21.71
N PHE A 340 -24.74 5.62 -21.67
CA PHE A 340 -25.99 4.93 -22.04
C PHE A 340 -26.44 5.34 -23.43
N VAL A 341 -27.17 4.46 -24.10
CA VAL A 341 -27.96 4.83 -25.29
C VAL A 341 -29.26 5.48 -24.80
N ASP A 342 -29.57 6.67 -25.33
CA ASP A 342 -30.84 7.34 -25.11
C ASP A 342 -31.91 6.65 -25.98
N GLU A 343 -32.64 5.72 -25.37
CA GLU A 343 -33.74 5.00 -25.99
C GLU A 343 -35.09 5.48 -25.40
N GLU A 344 -36.12 5.52 -26.24
CA GLU A 344 -37.48 5.84 -25.81
C GLU A 344 -38.09 4.61 -25.11
N GLY A 345 -38.42 4.76 -23.83
CA GLY A 345 -39.00 3.71 -23.00
C GLY A 345 -38.29 3.60 -21.66
N GLY A 346 -39.03 3.70 -20.55
CA GLY A 346 -38.50 3.72 -19.18
C GLY A 346 -37.91 2.39 -18.67
N GLY A 347 -37.37 1.56 -19.55
CA GLY A 347 -36.71 0.31 -19.22
C GLY A 347 -35.26 0.48 -18.77
N ARG A 348 -34.60 -0.64 -18.47
CA ARG A 348 -33.17 -0.67 -18.14
C ARG A 348 -32.36 -0.21 -19.35
N ARG A 349 -31.46 0.74 -19.15
CA ARG A 349 -30.77 1.46 -20.23
C ARG A 349 -29.61 0.64 -20.75
N ARG A 350 -29.41 0.65 -22.07
CA ARG A 350 -28.33 -0.09 -22.72
C ARG A 350 -26.99 0.63 -22.55
N ILE A 351 -25.97 -0.10 -22.09
CA ILE A 351 -24.59 0.41 -21.95
C ILE A 351 -23.93 0.50 -23.32
N ALA A 352 -23.53 1.72 -23.71
CA ALA A 352 -22.78 2.01 -24.93
C ALA A 352 -21.26 2.02 -24.71
N GLY A 353 -20.82 2.28 -23.48
CA GLY A 353 -19.41 2.28 -23.08
C GLY A 353 -19.24 2.67 -21.61
N ALA A 354 -18.01 2.60 -21.12
CA ALA A 354 -17.67 2.97 -19.76
C ALA A 354 -16.21 3.41 -19.65
N ASN A 355 -15.91 4.21 -18.64
CA ASN A 355 -14.55 4.51 -18.21
C ASN A 355 -14.44 4.28 -16.70
N MET A 356 -13.67 3.25 -16.31
CA MET A 356 -13.44 2.90 -14.91
C MET A 356 -12.36 3.81 -14.32
N THR A 357 -12.79 4.97 -13.84
CA THR A 357 -11.93 6.00 -13.24
C THR A 357 -11.88 5.88 -11.73
N GLY A 358 -10.77 6.35 -11.16
CA GLY A 358 -10.48 6.39 -9.71
C GLY A 358 -9.58 7.57 -9.38
N VAL A 359 -9.24 7.76 -8.12
CA VAL A 359 -8.34 8.81 -7.63
C VAL A 359 -7.12 8.16 -6.98
N GLU A 360 -5.94 8.56 -7.46
CA GLU A 360 -4.64 8.16 -6.90
C GLU A 360 -4.10 9.25 -5.98
N TYR A 361 -3.31 8.86 -4.97
CA TYR A 361 -2.77 9.75 -3.94
C TYR A 361 -1.27 9.59 -3.77
N LYS A 362 -0.60 10.67 -3.36
CA LYS A 362 0.83 10.63 -3.08
C LYS A 362 1.12 9.60 -1.98
N GLY A 363 1.98 8.62 -2.29
CA GLY A 363 2.35 7.56 -1.35
C GLY A 363 1.35 6.39 -1.27
N HIS A 364 0.39 6.32 -2.19
CA HIS A 364 -0.55 5.21 -2.32
C HIS A 364 -0.69 4.79 -3.78
N GLY A 365 -0.95 3.50 -4.01
CA GLY A 365 -1.15 2.93 -5.33
C GLY A 365 -1.30 1.41 -5.25
N ALA A 366 -1.93 0.82 -6.27
CA ALA A 366 -1.94 -0.63 -6.42
C ALA A 366 -0.51 -1.13 -6.62
N THR A 367 -0.02 -1.99 -5.72
CA THR A 367 1.32 -2.58 -5.86
C THR A 367 1.26 -3.98 -6.43
N LEU A 368 2.29 -4.38 -7.18
CA LEU A 368 2.43 -5.70 -7.78
C LEU A 368 2.20 -6.86 -6.79
N GLU A 369 2.59 -6.67 -5.53
CA GLU A 369 2.49 -7.67 -4.45
C GLU A 369 1.06 -7.90 -3.95
N MET A 370 0.11 -7.07 -4.35
CA MET A 370 -1.31 -7.21 -3.97
C MET A 370 -2.05 -8.28 -4.78
N TYR A 371 -1.45 -8.74 -5.89
CA TYR A 371 -2.12 -9.58 -6.88
C TYR A 371 -1.39 -10.91 -7.06
N LYS A 372 -2.15 -11.97 -7.31
CA LYS A 372 -1.64 -13.33 -7.51
C LYS A 372 -1.71 -13.74 -8.98
N GLY A 373 -2.71 -13.27 -9.71
CA GLY A 373 -2.94 -13.62 -11.11
C GLY A 373 -1.82 -13.09 -12.00
N LYS A 374 -1.10 -13.98 -12.71
CA LYS A 374 0.08 -13.61 -13.51
C LYS A 374 -0.25 -12.57 -14.59
N PRO A 375 -1.33 -12.71 -15.39
CA PRO A 375 -1.73 -11.68 -16.35
C PRO A 375 -1.96 -10.29 -15.71
N LEU A 376 -2.69 -10.22 -14.59
CA LEU A 376 -2.93 -8.94 -13.92
C LEU A 376 -1.64 -8.36 -13.34
N ARG A 377 -0.79 -9.18 -12.72
CA ARG A 377 0.53 -8.77 -12.24
C ARG A 377 1.39 -8.14 -13.34
N ASN A 378 1.41 -8.72 -14.55
CA ASN A 378 2.13 -8.14 -15.68
C ASN A 378 1.59 -6.75 -16.06
N VAL A 379 0.26 -6.58 -16.04
CA VAL A 379 -0.39 -5.28 -16.29
C VAL A 379 0.02 -4.27 -15.22
N ILE A 380 -0.12 -4.60 -13.94
CA ILE A 380 0.25 -3.71 -12.83
C ILE A 380 1.73 -3.35 -12.87
N GLN A 381 2.61 -4.32 -13.14
CA GLN A 381 4.05 -4.08 -13.27
C GLN A 381 4.37 -3.09 -14.40
N LEU A 382 3.66 -3.16 -15.54
CA LEU A 382 3.85 -2.20 -16.63
C LEU A 382 3.41 -0.79 -16.22
N LEU A 383 2.26 -0.67 -15.54
CA LEU A 383 1.76 0.61 -15.04
C LEU A 383 2.73 1.23 -14.04
N GLU A 384 3.16 0.47 -13.03
CA GLU A 384 4.17 0.90 -12.05
C GLU A 384 5.48 1.33 -12.74
N HIS A 385 5.92 0.58 -13.75
CA HIS A 385 7.17 0.86 -14.45
C HIS A 385 7.15 2.21 -15.17
N ILE A 386 6.07 2.54 -15.90
CA ILE A 386 6.00 3.80 -16.64
C ILE A 386 5.66 4.99 -15.73
N GLU A 387 4.81 4.79 -14.73
CA GLU A 387 4.50 5.82 -13.73
C GLU A 387 5.73 6.15 -12.89
N GLY A 388 6.59 5.18 -12.58
CA GLY A 388 7.87 5.39 -11.90
C GLY A 388 8.89 6.23 -12.68
N GLN A 389 8.69 6.48 -13.98
CA GLN A 389 9.61 7.31 -14.78
C GLN A 389 9.40 8.81 -14.53
N VAL A 390 8.29 9.22 -13.92
CA VAL A 390 8.00 10.63 -13.64
C VAL A 390 7.25 10.78 -12.32
N ASN A 391 7.78 11.59 -11.41
CA ASN A 391 7.06 11.96 -10.20
C ASN A 391 5.94 12.96 -10.52
N VAL A 392 4.77 12.44 -10.92
CA VAL A 392 3.60 13.24 -11.31
C VAL A 392 3.19 14.22 -10.21
N PHE A 393 3.19 13.78 -8.95
CA PHE A 393 2.79 14.59 -7.81
C PHE A 393 3.67 15.85 -7.68
N GLU A 394 5.00 15.69 -7.78
CA GLU A 394 5.94 16.81 -7.76
C GLU A 394 5.86 17.66 -9.01
N LYS A 395 5.84 17.04 -10.20
CA LYS A 395 5.79 17.75 -11.48
C LYS A 395 4.58 18.69 -11.58
N TYR A 396 3.42 18.26 -11.09
CA TYR A 396 2.17 19.02 -11.18
C TYR A 396 1.80 19.77 -9.91
N ASN A 397 2.55 19.56 -8.81
CA ASN A 397 2.28 20.08 -7.47
C ASN A 397 0.85 19.76 -7.00
N VAL A 398 0.53 18.46 -6.99
CA VAL A 398 -0.75 17.91 -6.53
C VAL A 398 -0.51 16.78 -5.53
N ASN A 399 -1.45 16.52 -4.62
CA ASN A 399 -1.39 15.36 -3.74
C ASN A 399 -2.27 14.20 -4.24
N GLU A 400 -3.14 14.49 -5.21
CA GLU A 400 -4.11 13.58 -5.78
C GLU A 400 -4.37 13.89 -7.27
N TYR A 401 -4.70 12.86 -8.05
CA TYR A 401 -5.14 13.03 -9.43
C TYR A 401 -6.12 11.92 -9.83
N MET A 402 -6.97 12.21 -10.83
CA MET A 402 -7.87 11.19 -11.38
C MET A 402 -7.12 10.25 -12.32
N THR A 403 -7.16 8.95 -12.05
CA THR A 403 -6.65 7.87 -12.92
C THR A 403 -7.78 7.07 -13.58
N ALA A 404 -7.43 6.14 -14.46
CA ALA A 404 -8.36 5.19 -15.05
C ALA A 404 -7.74 3.81 -15.26
N LEU A 405 -8.53 2.77 -14.97
CA LEU A 405 -8.21 1.38 -15.29
C LEU A 405 -9.20 0.85 -16.33
N GLY A 406 -9.09 1.40 -17.53
CA GLY A 406 -9.83 0.95 -18.69
C GLY A 406 -10.94 1.89 -19.15
N LEU A 407 -11.06 1.98 -20.46
CA LEU A 407 -12.10 2.68 -21.18
C LEU A 407 -12.57 1.77 -22.31
N SER A 408 -13.87 1.49 -22.34
CA SER A 408 -14.48 0.58 -23.31
C SER A 408 -15.65 1.23 -24.01
N VAL A 409 -15.83 0.86 -25.28
CA VAL A 409 -17.00 1.19 -26.09
C VAL A 409 -17.50 -0.09 -26.73
N SER A 410 -18.80 -0.35 -26.59
CA SER A 410 -19.48 -1.50 -27.20
C SER A 410 -19.17 -1.55 -28.70
N ARG A 411 -18.94 -2.76 -29.22
CA ARG A 411 -18.46 -2.96 -30.60
C ARG A 411 -19.33 -2.27 -31.65
N GLU A 412 -20.66 -2.28 -31.46
CA GLU A 412 -21.64 -1.64 -32.33
C GLU A 412 -21.53 -0.10 -32.39
N PHE A 413 -21.07 0.55 -31.31
CA PHE A 413 -20.93 2.00 -31.22
C PHE A 413 -19.49 2.50 -31.46
N ARG A 414 -18.56 1.62 -31.84
CA ARG A 414 -17.20 2.04 -32.23
C ARG A 414 -17.23 2.93 -33.45
N GLY A 415 -16.32 3.90 -33.52
CA GLY A 415 -16.28 4.88 -34.59
C GLY A 415 -17.31 6.00 -34.46
N GLN A 416 -18.11 6.03 -33.40
CA GLN A 416 -19.01 7.15 -33.06
C GLN A 416 -18.30 8.31 -32.33
N LYS A 417 -16.97 8.22 -32.11
CA LYS A 417 -16.18 9.11 -31.23
C LYS A 417 -16.56 9.07 -29.74
N LEU A 418 -17.35 8.08 -29.29
CA LEU A 418 -17.82 7.99 -27.91
C LEU A 418 -16.69 7.91 -26.86
N GLY A 419 -15.56 7.26 -27.16
CA GLY A 419 -14.43 7.21 -26.24
C GLY A 419 -13.75 8.58 -26.02
N LEU A 420 -13.74 9.45 -27.04
CA LEU A 420 -13.30 10.85 -26.88
C LEU A 420 -14.26 11.62 -25.97
N GLU A 421 -15.57 11.43 -26.13
CA GLU A 421 -16.55 12.10 -25.28
C GLU A 421 -16.54 11.59 -23.83
N LEU A 422 -16.24 10.30 -23.60
CA LEU A 422 -15.97 9.77 -22.26
C LEU A 422 -14.77 10.47 -21.60
N LEU A 423 -13.67 10.67 -22.33
CA LEU A 423 -12.50 11.39 -21.81
C LEU A 423 -12.79 12.86 -21.51
N LYS A 424 -13.64 13.53 -22.32
CA LYS A 424 -14.05 14.90 -22.02
C LYS A 424 -14.99 14.98 -20.81
N ALA A 425 -15.94 14.05 -20.69
CA ALA A 425 -16.82 13.94 -19.53
C ALA A 425 -16.03 13.69 -18.25
N ARG A 426 -14.95 12.89 -18.33
CA ARG A 426 -13.99 12.68 -17.24
C ARG A 426 -13.38 14.00 -16.77
N SER A 427 -12.99 14.89 -17.68
CA SER A 427 -12.48 16.21 -17.31
C SER A 427 -13.55 17.09 -16.66
N ASP A 428 -14.79 17.04 -17.14
CA ASP A 428 -15.90 17.81 -16.54
C ASP A 428 -16.23 17.32 -15.12
N LEU A 429 -16.32 16.00 -14.92
CA LEU A 429 -16.46 15.39 -13.61
C LEU A 429 -15.31 15.80 -12.69
N GLY A 430 -14.07 15.61 -13.15
CA GLY A 430 -12.86 15.96 -12.40
C GLY A 430 -12.87 17.42 -11.91
N ARG A 431 -13.26 18.36 -12.78
CA ARG A 431 -13.39 19.78 -12.41
C ARG A 431 -14.42 19.98 -11.32
N SER A 432 -15.60 19.39 -11.47
CA SER A 432 -16.69 19.55 -10.50
C SER A 432 -16.34 19.00 -9.12
N VAL A 433 -15.58 17.90 -9.06
CA VAL A 433 -15.16 17.29 -7.79
C VAL A 433 -13.83 17.85 -7.25
N GLY A 434 -13.33 18.94 -7.83
CA GLY A 434 -12.17 19.68 -7.32
C GLY A 434 -10.79 19.08 -7.67
N LEU A 435 -10.74 18.08 -8.53
CA LEU A 435 -9.47 17.48 -8.99
C LEU A 435 -8.82 18.38 -10.05
N LYS A 436 -7.52 18.64 -9.89
CA LYS A 436 -6.74 19.56 -10.74
C LYS A 436 -6.01 18.86 -11.88
N LEU A 437 -5.97 17.53 -11.85
CA LEU A 437 -5.15 16.73 -12.75
C LEU A 437 -5.84 15.40 -13.03
N THR A 438 -5.70 14.94 -14.27
CA THR A 438 -5.95 13.56 -14.62
C THR A 438 -4.75 12.97 -15.35
N VAL A 439 -4.37 11.74 -15.00
CA VAL A 439 -3.22 11.04 -15.57
C VAL A 439 -3.63 9.60 -15.87
N THR A 440 -3.19 9.04 -17.00
CA THR A 440 -3.51 7.65 -17.39
C THR A 440 -2.47 7.10 -18.34
N VAL A 441 -2.23 5.79 -18.24
CA VAL A 441 -1.47 5.03 -19.23
C VAL A 441 -2.39 4.61 -20.37
N PHE A 442 -2.11 5.10 -21.58
CA PHE A 442 -2.81 4.74 -22.81
C PHE A 442 -1.97 3.73 -23.60
N THR A 443 -2.47 2.51 -23.66
CA THR A 443 -1.75 1.31 -24.16
C THR A 443 -2.01 1.00 -25.63
N ALA A 444 -3.05 1.59 -26.22
CA ALA A 444 -3.48 1.34 -27.59
C ALA A 444 -3.42 2.61 -28.45
N MET A 445 -3.03 2.48 -29.72
CA MET A 445 -2.95 3.63 -30.64
C MET A 445 -4.27 4.43 -30.69
N ALA A 446 -5.42 3.72 -30.71
CA ALA A 446 -6.73 4.38 -30.76
C ALA A 446 -7.03 5.18 -29.48
N SER A 447 -6.61 4.72 -28.30
CA SER A 447 -6.84 5.44 -27.04
C SER A 447 -5.87 6.60 -26.87
N GLN A 448 -4.63 6.47 -27.33
CA GLN A 448 -3.64 7.55 -27.39
C GLN A 448 -4.13 8.72 -28.27
N ILE A 449 -4.58 8.44 -29.49
CA ILE A 449 -5.13 9.48 -30.39
C ILE A 449 -6.34 10.17 -29.77
N GLN A 450 -7.20 9.43 -29.06
CA GLN A 450 -8.34 10.01 -28.37
C GLN A 450 -7.93 10.89 -27.19
N ALA A 451 -6.92 10.49 -26.42
CA ALA A 451 -6.36 11.29 -25.34
C ALA A 451 -5.73 12.58 -25.85
N GLU A 452 -4.92 12.52 -26.90
CA GLU A 452 -4.34 13.71 -27.55
C GLU A 452 -5.44 14.68 -28.03
N ARG A 453 -6.51 14.16 -28.66
CA ARG A 453 -7.69 14.96 -29.07
C ARG A 453 -8.51 15.52 -27.90
N ALA A 454 -8.45 14.88 -26.73
CA ALA A 454 -9.04 15.37 -25.51
C ALA A 454 -8.16 16.42 -24.81
N GLY A 455 -6.94 16.65 -25.30
CA GLY A 455 -6.00 17.65 -24.78
C GLY A 455 -4.95 17.09 -23.82
N PHE A 456 -4.85 15.76 -23.66
CA PHE A 456 -3.81 15.17 -22.84
C PHE A 456 -2.42 15.40 -23.46
N GLU A 457 -1.47 15.84 -22.64
CA GLU A 457 -0.06 15.96 -22.98
C GLU A 457 0.69 14.65 -22.70
N LEU A 458 1.68 14.35 -23.52
CA LEU A 458 2.55 13.20 -23.33
C LEU A 458 3.55 13.46 -22.20
N LEU A 459 3.64 12.52 -21.24
CA LEU A 459 4.66 12.53 -20.20
C LEU A 459 5.81 11.59 -20.51
N VAL A 460 5.47 10.33 -20.81
CA VAL A 460 6.44 9.25 -21.02
C VAL A 460 5.90 8.35 -22.12
N GLU A 461 6.77 7.89 -23.01
CA GLU A 461 6.45 6.90 -24.04
C GLU A 461 7.50 5.80 -24.02
N ILE A 462 7.05 4.54 -23.99
CA ILE A 462 7.93 3.36 -24.00
C ILE A 462 7.47 2.44 -25.14
N ASP A 463 8.42 2.05 -26.00
CA ASP A 463 8.20 1.08 -27.07
C ASP A 463 8.03 -0.33 -26.45
N TYR A 464 7.01 -1.10 -26.85
CA TYR A 464 6.74 -2.41 -26.22
C TYR A 464 7.92 -3.38 -26.36
N LYS A 465 8.71 -3.25 -27.43
CA LYS A 465 9.93 -4.04 -27.67
C LYS A 465 11.05 -3.78 -26.64
N ASP A 466 11.03 -2.59 -26.03
CA ASP A 466 12.03 -2.14 -25.06
C ASP A 466 11.59 -2.41 -23.62
N TYR A 467 10.29 -2.66 -23.40
CA TYR A 467 9.77 -3.09 -22.10
C TYR A 467 10.06 -4.58 -21.85
N LYS A 468 11.07 -4.84 -21.02
CA LYS A 468 11.53 -6.18 -20.68
C LYS A 468 11.46 -6.45 -19.19
N VAL A 469 11.02 -7.65 -18.83
CA VAL A 469 11.08 -8.16 -17.46
C VAL A 469 11.95 -9.41 -17.48
N ASN A 470 12.98 -9.44 -16.62
CA ASN A 470 14.00 -10.50 -16.60
C ASN A 470 14.67 -10.76 -17.96
N GLY A 471 14.86 -9.69 -18.76
CA GLY A 471 15.49 -9.76 -20.07
C GLY A 471 14.56 -10.17 -21.22
N GLU A 472 13.30 -10.53 -20.94
CA GLU A 472 12.32 -10.96 -21.94
C GLU A 472 11.29 -9.87 -22.22
N VAL A 473 10.91 -9.72 -23.49
CA VAL A 473 9.84 -8.80 -23.90
C VAL A 473 8.51 -9.35 -23.41
N VAL A 474 7.80 -8.59 -22.58
CA VAL A 474 6.56 -9.04 -21.93
C VAL A 474 5.39 -9.12 -22.92
N TYR A 475 5.35 -8.20 -23.89
CA TYR A 475 4.27 -8.06 -24.86
C TYR A 475 4.81 -8.09 -26.31
N PRO A 476 5.29 -9.24 -26.81
CA PRO A 476 6.04 -9.31 -28.07
C PRO A 476 5.17 -9.10 -29.33
N ASN A 477 3.84 -9.23 -29.24
CA ASN A 477 2.92 -9.24 -30.38
C ASN A 477 1.86 -8.14 -30.32
N THR A 478 2.18 -6.98 -29.74
CA THR A 478 1.23 -5.87 -29.68
C THR A 478 1.06 -5.21 -31.05
N LYS A 479 -0.20 -4.91 -31.42
CA LYS A 479 -0.50 -4.13 -32.64
C LYS A 479 -0.11 -2.66 -32.51
N THR A 480 0.03 -2.18 -31.28
CA THR A 480 0.48 -0.83 -30.96
C THR A 480 1.98 -0.87 -30.73
N LYS A 481 2.70 0.15 -31.23
CA LYS A 481 4.14 0.29 -31.07
C LYS A 481 4.54 0.54 -29.61
N SER A 482 3.93 1.55 -28.99
CA SER A 482 4.31 2.03 -27.66
C SER A 482 3.10 2.19 -26.75
N PHE A 483 3.34 2.28 -25.45
CA PHE A 483 2.38 2.74 -24.46
C PHE A 483 2.83 4.10 -23.90
N LYS A 484 1.86 4.95 -23.58
CA LYS A 484 2.09 6.36 -23.25
C LYS A 484 1.46 6.69 -21.91
N LEU A 485 2.24 7.22 -20.98
CA LEU A 485 1.70 7.93 -19.82
C LEU A 485 1.38 9.36 -20.26
N MET A 486 0.14 9.77 -20.08
CA MET A 486 -0.32 11.09 -20.50
C MET A 486 -1.10 11.78 -19.38
N ALA A 487 -1.03 13.10 -19.33
CA ALA A 487 -1.67 13.92 -18.30
C ALA A 487 -2.48 15.07 -18.90
N LEU A 488 -3.49 15.54 -18.19
CA LEU A 488 -4.24 16.76 -18.53
C LEU A 488 -4.51 17.53 -17.25
N ARG A 489 -4.07 18.80 -17.21
CA ARG A 489 -4.49 19.74 -16.17
C ARG A 489 -5.97 20.06 -16.37
N ILE A 490 -6.76 19.80 -15.33
CA ILE A 490 -8.18 20.10 -15.29
C ILE A 490 -8.27 21.52 -14.72
N GLN A 491 -8.32 22.51 -15.61
CA GLN A 491 -8.53 23.92 -15.25
C GLN A 491 -10.00 24.23 -15.06
#